data_AF-A0A944BSG6-F1
#
_entry.id   AF-A0A944BSG6-F1
#
_cell.length_a   1.000
_cell.length_b   1.000
_cell.length_c   1.000
_cell.angle_alpha   90.00
_cell.angle_beta   90.00
_cell.angle_gamma   90.00
#
_symmetry.space_group_name_H-M   'P 1'
#
loop_
_entity.id
_entity.type
_entity.pdbx_description
1 polymer ?
#
loop_
_entity_poly.entity_id
_entity_poly.type
_entity_poly.pdbx_seq_one_letter_code
_entity_poly.pdbx_strand_id
1 'polypeptide(L)'
;VQCYDDTAAMEWFKKLDANTAKYTKSGSGASKEVGVGTTIIGIGFLHDVIYQIVDKKYTNIGMCAPEDGTSYEVGATAICKGAKHPNLAKKFIDFATSAECVELGQKNGSYQFLVVDGAHQPQAAIDAGISNVNVMDYDFEDAKTNISHYVEDFNAAVKAEIPTA
;
A
#
# COMPACT_ATOMS: atom_id res chain seq x y z
N VAL A 1 -4.64 -16.08 7.66
CA VAL A 1 -3.57 -15.45 8.49
C VAL A 1 -4.25 -14.46 9.42
N GLN A 2 -3.98 -14.51 10.72
CA GLN A 2 -4.35 -13.45 11.66
C GLN A 2 -3.03 -12.95 12.24
N CYS A 3 -2.68 -11.68 12.01
CA CYS A 3 -1.36 -11.19 12.37
C CYS A 3 -1.22 -10.96 13.89
N TYR A 4 -2.19 -10.29 14.52
CA TYR A 4 -2.28 -10.08 15.98
C TYR A 4 -3.74 -9.80 16.40
N ASP A 5 -4.03 -9.90 17.70
CA ASP A 5 -5.19 -9.22 18.30
C ASP A 5 -4.84 -7.77 18.68
N ASP A 6 -5.83 -6.93 19.02
CA ASP A 6 -5.64 -5.49 19.25
C ASP A 6 -4.59 -5.20 20.33
N THR A 7 -4.57 -5.99 21.41
CA THR A 7 -3.61 -5.78 22.50
C THR A 7 -2.19 -6.12 22.07
N ALA A 8 -2.01 -7.26 21.40
CA ALA A 8 -0.71 -7.69 20.89
C ALA A 8 -0.20 -6.74 19.79
N ALA A 9 -1.09 -6.21 18.95
CA ALA A 9 -0.74 -5.23 17.92
C ALA A 9 -0.19 -3.94 18.54
N MET A 10 -0.82 -3.40 19.57
CA MET A 10 -0.34 -2.18 20.24
C MET A 10 1.02 -2.38 20.93
N GLU A 11 1.25 -3.53 21.55
CA GLU A 11 2.57 -3.86 22.11
C GLU A 11 3.64 -4.04 21.04
N TRP A 12 3.27 -4.53 19.86
CA TRP A 12 4.15 -4.59 18.71
C TRP A 12 4.48 -3.20 18.17
N PHE A 13 3.50 -2.31 18.02
CA PHE A 13 3.71 -0.93 17.56
C PHE A 13 4.60 -0.12 18.50
N LYS A 14 4.49 -0.30 19.82
CA LYS A 14 5.42 0.32 20.80
C LYS A 14 6.87 -0.09 20.56
N LYS A 15 7.11 -1.36 20.23
CA LYS A 15 8.47 -1.88 19.95
C LYS A 15 8.97 -1.40 18.59
N LEU A 16 8.07 -1.31 17.60
CA LEU A 16 8.39 -0.73 16.30
C LEU A 16 8.80 0.73 16.46
N ASP A 17 8.01 1.53 17.18
CA ASP A 17 8.23 2.96 17.40
C ASP A 17 9.61 3.27 17.98
N ALA A 18 10.09 2.45 18.92
CA ALA A 18 11.44 2.57 19.49
C ALA A 18 12.57 2.46 18.45
N ASN A 19 12.28 1.88 17.28
CA ASN A 19 13.21 1.73 16.14
C ASN A 19 12.81 2.59 14.93
N THR A 20 11.71 3.33 15.00
CA THR A 20 11.22 4.16 13.90
C THR A 20 11.91 5.52 13.94
N ALA A 21 12.81 5.76 12.98
CA ALA A 21 13.48 7.06 12.86
C ALA A 21 12.54 8.18 12.38
N LYS A 22 11.52 7.83 11.59
CA LYS A 22 10.62 8.79 10.96
C LYS A 22 9.30 8.14 10.54
N TYR A 23 8.19 8.79 10.87
CA TYR A 23 6.90 8.55 10.23
C TYR A 23 6.77 9.48 9.02
N THR A 24 6.63 8.91 7.83
CA THR A 24 6.55 9.69 6.59
C THR A 24 5.14 10.16 6.32
N LYS A 25 4.97 11.40 5.84
CA LYS A 25 3.65 11.94 5.47
C LYS A 25 2.98 11.19 4.29
N SER A 26 3.77 10.61 3.39
CA SER A 26 3.27 9.82 2.26
C SER A 26 3.61 8.35 2.45
N GLY A 27 2.70 7.43 2.10
CA GLY A 27 2.93 5.98 2.18
C GLY A 27 4.13 5.50 1.35
N SER A 28 4.36 6.09 0.17
CA SER A 28 5.54 5.80 -0.67
C SER A 28 6.82 6.50 -0.20
N GLY A 29 6.78 7.24 0.92
CA GLY A 29 7.91 8.02 1.42
C GLY A 29 9.09 7.14 1.80
N ALA A 30 8.80 6.04 2.53
CA ALA A 30 9.83 5.14 3.01
C ALA A 30 10.61 4.44 1.87
N SER A 31 9.94 3.99 0.81
CA SER A 31 10.62 3.34 -0.33
C SER A 31 11.58 4.29 -1.06
N LYS A 32 11.20 5.57 -1.19
CA LYS A 32 12.08 6.62 -1.76
C LYS A 32 13.33 6.83 -0.91
N GLU A 33 13.17 6.91 0.41
CA GLU A 33 14.28 7.11 1.35
C GLU A 33 15.22 5.90 1.40
N VAL A 34 14.69 4.68 1.29
CA VAL A 34 15.48 3.45 1.13
C VAL A 34 16.26 3.48 -0.19
N GLY A 35 15.60 3.88 -1.29
CA GLY A 35 16.23 4.02 -2.61
C GLY A 35 17.49 4.91 -2.58
N VAL A 36 17.41 6.07 -1.92
CA VAL A 36 18.55 7.02 -1.79
C VAL A 36 19.49 6.70 -0.63
N GLY A 37 19.22 5.64 0.15
CA GLY A 37 20.09 5.17 1.24
C GLY A 37 20.02 5.98 2.53
N THR A 38 19.00 6.83 2.72
CA THR A 38 18.81 7.58 3.98
C THR A 38 18.07 6.76 5.05
N THR A 39 17.40 5.69 4.62
CA THR A 39 16.64 4.78 5.50
C THR A 39 17.06 3.34 5.17
N ILE A 40 17.28 2.50 6.18
CA ILE A 40 17.74 1.10 5.98
C ILE A 40 16.56 0.17 5.67
N ILE A 41 15.45 0.34 6.40
CA ILE A 41 14.23 -0.47 6.25
C ILE A 41 13.05 0.50 6.12
N GLY A 42 12.26 0.30 5.05
CA GLY A 42 11.00 1.00 4.85
C GLY A 42 9.84 0.01 4.89
N ILE A 43 8.77 0.37 5.59
CA ILE A 43 7.52 -0.40 5.61
C ILE A 43 6.54 0.29 4.67
N GLY A 44 5.96 -0.47 3.73
CA GLY A 44 5.04 0.03 2.71
C GLY A 44 4.63 -1.06 1.73
N PHE A 45 4.05 -0.67 0.59
CA PHE A 45 3.64 -1.64 -0.43
C PHE A 45 4.79 -2.03 -1.34
N LEU A 46 4.89 -3.34 -1.63
CA LEU A 46 6.00 -3.90 -2.42
C LEU A 46 6.08 -3.33 -3.85
N HIS A 47 4.94 -2.93 -4.43
CA HIS A 47 4.92 -2.32 -5.76
C HIS A 47 5.66 -0.97 -5.82
N ASP A 48 5.76 -0.23 -4.71
CA ASP A 48 6.58 0.98 -4.65
C ASP A 48 8.07 0.66 -4.74
N VAL A 49 8.52 -0.47 -4.19
CA VAL A 49 9.91 -0.92 -4.31
C VAL A 49 10.22 -1.38 -5.73
N ILE A 50 9.26 -2.03 -6.41
CA ILE A 50 9.38 -2.34 -7.85
C ILE A 50 9.61 -1.05 -8.65
N TYR A 51 8.85 0.01 -8.40
CA TYR A 51 9.07 1.31 -9.04
C TYR A 51 10.48 1.87 -8.78
N GLN A 52 10.97 1.78 -7.53
CA GLN A 52 12.34 2.21 -7.22
C GLN A 52 13.40 1.39 -7.99
N ILE A 53 13.21 0.08 -8.15
CA ILE A 53 14.15 -0.78 -8.88
C ILE A 53 14.04 -0.55 -10.40
N VAL A 54 12.82 -0.55 -10.94
CA VAL A 54 12.56 -0.55 -12.38
C VAL A 54 12.67 0.84 -12.98
N ASP A 55 12.06 1.88 -12.39
CA ASP A 55 12.04 3.22 -12.96
C ASP A 55 13.23 4.05 -12.50
N LYS A 56 13.59 3.96 -11.21
CA LYS A 56 14.74 4.70 -10.65
C LYS A 56 16.07 3.98 -10.82
N LYS A 57 16.05 2.73 -11.29
CA LYS A 57 17.26 1.92 -11.59
C LYS A 57 18.13 1.67 -10.37
N TYR A 58 17.54 1.63 -9.17
CA TYR A 58 18.27 1.28 -7.96
C TYR A 58 18.61 -0.21 -7.94
N THR A 59 19.86 -0.54 -7.65
CA THR A 59 20.39 -1.91 -7.58
C THR A 59 20.82 -2.30 -6.15
N ASN A 60 20.69 -1.38 -5.20
CA ASN A 60 21.13 -1.49 -3.82
C ASN A 60 19.99 -1.79 -2.82
N ILE A 61 18.78 -2.03 -3.32
CA ILE A 61 17.58 -2.24 -2.51
C ILE A 61 16.92 -3.55 -2.88
N GLY A 62 16.16 -4.10 -1.94
CA GLY A 62 15.34 -5.29 -2.14
C GLY A 62 14.00 -5.13 -1.45
N MET A 63 13.16 -6.16 -1.56
CA MET A 63 11.85 -6.20 -0.91
C MET A 63 11.58 -7.60 -0.37
N CYS A 64 10.81 -7.70 0.70
CA CYS A 64 10.36 -8.97 1.28
C CYS A 64 8.98 -8.81 1.89
N ALA A 65 8.23 -9.92 1.96
CA ALA A 65 7.04 -10.01 2.80
C ALA A 65 7.40 -10.77 4.09
N PRO A 66 6.80 -10.41 5.24
CA PRO A 66 6.93 -11.20 6.47
C PRO A 66 6.49 -12.66 6.28
N GLU A 67 7.23 -13.61 6.86
CA GLU A 67 6.98 -15.06 6.70
C GLU A 67 5.69 -15.53 7.38
N ASP A 68 5.30 -14.87 8.47
CA ASP A 68 4.03 -15.06 9.18
C ASP A 68 2.81 -14.52 8.43
N GLY A 69 3.06 -13.82 7.32
CA GLY A 69 2.05 -13.26 6.41
C GLY A 69 1.84 -11.76 6.62
N THR A 70 1.07 -11.16 5.72
CA THR A 70 0.86 -9.71 5.70
C THR A 70 -0.54 -9.33 5.20
N SER A 71 -0.78 -8.03 5.05
CA SER A 71 -2.01 -7.47 4.51
C SER A 71 -1.83 -7.00 3.06
N TYR A 72 -2.90 -6.50 2.46
CA TYR A 72 -2.94 -5.91 1.13
C TYR A 72 -3.92 -4.74 1.09
N GLU A 73 -3.86 -3.95 0.02
CA GLU A 73 -4.86 -2.94 -0.28
C GLU A 73 -5.59 -3.25 -1.59
N VAL A 74 -6.79 -2.70 -1.73
CA VAL A 74 -7.48 -2.62 -3.02
C VAL A 74 -7.68 -1.16 -3.36
N GLY A 75 -6.96 -0.69 -4.38
CA GLY A 75 -7.11 0.67 -4.89
C GLY A 75 -8.53 0.92 -5.40
N ALA A 76 -9.24 1.87 -4.80
CA ALA A 76 -10.62 2.17 -5.11
C ALA A 76 -10.77 3.51 -5.86
N THR A 77 -11.73 3.55 -6.78
CA THR A 77 -12.17 4.80 -7.43
C THR A 77 -13.65 5.00 -7.13
N ALA A 78 -14.03 6.21 -6.72
CA ALA A 78 -15.40 6.52 -6.31
C ALA A 78 -15.89 7.86 -6.87
N ILE A 79 -17.21 7.98 -7.02
CA ILE A 79 -17.88 9.23 -7.41
C ILE A 79 -18.30 9.98 -6.15
N CYS A 80 -17.83 11.21 -5.97
CA CYS A 80 -18.24 12.06 -4.86
C CYS A 80 -19.75 12.35 -4.89
N LYS A 81 -20.39 12.31 -3.72
CA LYS A 81 -21.79 12.72 -3.57
C LYS A 81 -21.94 14.19 -3.99
N GLY A 82 -22.90 14.46 -4.88
CA GLY A 82 -23.13 15.80 -5.41
C GLY A 82 -22.15 16.23 -6.52
N ALA A 83 -21.48 15.28 -7.19
CA ALA A 83 -20.62 15.58 -8.33
C ALA A 83 -21.33 16.48 -9.35
N LYS A 84 -20.69 17.60 -9.74
CA LYS A 84 -21.24 18.58 -10.68
C LYS A 84 -21.51 18.00 -12.08
N HIS A 85 -20.79 16.93 -12.43
CA HIS A 85 -20.90 16.24 -13.72
C HIS A 85 -21.07 14.72 -13.52
N PRO A 86 -22.22 14.25 -12.99
CA PRO A 86 -22.37 12.86 -12.59
C PRO A 86 -22.28 11.88 -13.78
N ASN A 87 -22.70 12.31 -14.97
CA ASN A 87 -22.61 11.49 -16.17
C ASN A 87 -21.17 11.31 -16.65
N LEU A 88 -20.33 12.36 -16.53
CA LEU A 88 -18.90 12.27 -16.86
C LEU A 88 -18.15 11.44 -15.82
N ALA A 89 -18.51 11.59 -14.54
CA ALA A 89 -17.94 10.78 -13.47
C ALA A 89 -18.21 9.28 -13.68
N LYS A 90 -19.43 8.90 -14.08
CA LYS A 90 -19.76 7.50 -14.43
C LYS A 90 -18.91 6.97 -15.59
N LYS A 91 -18.82 7.73 -16.69
CA LYS A 91 -17.96 7.36 -17.82
C LYS A 91 -16.48 7.23 -17.42
N PHE A 92 -16.02 8.06 -16.49
CA PHE A 92 -14.66 7.95 -15.96
C PHE A 92 -14.48 6.68 -15.13
N ILE A 93 -15.44 6.29 -14.29
CA ILE A 93 -15.39 5.00 -13.57
C ILE A 93 -15.34 3.85 -14.58
N ASP A 94 -16.22 3.84 -15.58
CA ASP A 94 -16.24 2.78 -16.61
C ASP A 94 -14.87 2.63 -17.30
N PHE A 95 -14.23 3.76 -17.62
CA PHE A 95 -12.89 3.77 -18.18
C PHE A 95 -11.84 3.32 -17.16
N ALA A 96 -11.83 3.86 -15.94
CA ALA A 96 -10.85 3.57 -14.90
C ALA A 96 -10.83 2.10 -14.50
N THR A 97 -11.97 1.39 -14.63
CA THR A 97 -12.09 -0.05 -14.38
C THR A 97 -12.03 -0.91 -15.65
N SER A 98 -11.63 -0.34 -16.79
CA SER A 98 -11.43 -1.09 -18.04
C SER A 98 -10.00 -1.65 -18.12
N ALA A 99 -9.84 -2.80 -18.79
CA ALA A 99 -8.53 -3.38 -19.07
C ALA A 99 -7.60 -2.37 -19.77
N GLU A 100 -8.14 -1.60 -20.72
CA GLU A 100 -7.41 -0.55 -21.42
C GLU A 100 -6.76 0.45 -20.47
N CYS A 101 -7.50 0.95 -19.47
CA CYS A 101 -6.97 1.93 -18.53
C CYS A 101 -6.00 1.30 -17.52
N VAL A 102 -6.37 0.17 -16.91
CA VAL A 102 -5.54 -0.41 -15.84
C VAL A 102 -4.19 -0.88 -16.36
N GLU A 103 -4.11 -1.32 -17.62
CA GLU A 103 -2.86 -1.70 -18.28
C GLU A 103 -1.94 -0.51 -18.60
N LEU A 104 -2.43 0.73 -18.59
CA LEU A 104 -1.57 1.90 -18.69
C LEU A 104 -0.67 2.06 -17.47
N GLY A 105 -1.03 1.48 -16.32
CA GLY A 105 -0.29 1.59 -15.07
C GLY A 105 1.18 1.21 -15.23
N GLN A 106 1.48 0.03 -15.76
CA GLN A 106 2.85 -0.45 -15.93
C GLN A 106 3.70 0.42 -16.85
N LYS A 107 3.07 1.11 -17.81
CA LYS A 107 3.74 2.03 -18.74
C LYS A 107 4.11 3.36 -18.08
N ASN A 108 3.55 3.63 -16.90
CA ASN A 108 3.68 4.88 -16.16
C ASN A 108 4.19 4.67 -14.72
N GLY A 109 4.91 3.56 -14.47
CA GLY A 109 5.53 3.29 -13.17
C GLY A 109 4.57 2.80 -12.09
N SER A 110 3.42 2.24 -12.47
CA SER A 110 2.44 1.63 -11.56
C SER A 110 2.49 0.11 -11.68
N TYR A 111 2.84 -0.57 -10.59
CA TYR A 111 3.09 -2.02 -10.58
C TYR A 111 2.18 -2.81 -9.64
N GLN A 112 1.01 -2.26 -9.30
CA GLN A 112 -0.02 -2.97 -8.54
C GLN A 112 -0.60 -4.12 -9.38
N PHE A 113 -1.05 -5.19 -8.71
CA PHE A 113 -1.84 -6.22 -9.38
C PHE A 113 -3.19 -5.65 -9.83
N LEU A 114 -3.58 -5.98 -11.05
CA LEU A 114 -4.82 -5.54 -11.65
C LEU A 114 -5.96 -6.46 -11.22
N VAL A 115 -7.07 -5.87 -10.81
CA VAL A 115 -8.28 -6.58 -10.35
C VAL A 115 -9.35 -6.70 -11.44
N VAL A 116 -9.02 -6.30 -12.68
CA VAL A 116 -9.92 -6.35 -13.84
C VAL A 116 -9.67 -7.63 -14.62
N ASP A 117 -10.72 -8.42 -14.81
CA ASP A 117 -10.66 -9.65 -15.58
C ASP A 117 -10.17 -9.41 -17.03
N GLY A 118 -9.26 -10.26 -17.49
CA GLY A 118 -8.69 -10.19 -18.84
C GLY A 118 -7.63 -9.11 -19.04
N ALA A 119 -7.32 -8.29 -18.03
CA ALA A 119 -6.21 -7.35 -18.08
C ALA A 119 -4.84 -8.05 -17.94
N HIS A 120 -3.83 -7.55 -18.66
CA HIS A 120 -2.47 -8.05 -18.57
C HIS A 120 -1.75 -7.49 -17.34
N GLN A 121 -1.42 -8.38 -16.40
CA GLN A 121 -0.71 -8.03 -15.17
C GLN A 121 0.67 -7.39 -15.47
N PRO A 122 1.18 -6.49 -14.61
CA PRO A 122 2.51 -5.91 -14.79
C PRO A 122 3.59 -6.99 -14.70
N GLN A 123 4.36 -7.17 -15.77
CA GLN A 123 5.39 -8.22 -15.82
C GLN A 123 6.44 -8.06 -14.72
N ALA A 124 6.82 -6.82 -14.39
CA ALA A 124 7.77 -6.56 -13.32
C ALA A 124 7.29 -7.03 -11.93
N ALA A 125 5.98 -7.03 -11.68
CA ALA A 125 5.40 -7.58 -10.46
C ALA A 125 5.42 -9.10 -10.43
N ILE A 126 5.16 -9.74 -11.57
CA ILE A 126 5.29 -11.20 -11.73
C ILE A 126 6.75 -11.61 -11.53
N ASP A 127 7.69 -10.94 -12.19
CA ASP A 127 9.12 -11.24 -12.13
C ASP A 127 9.70 -11.03 -10.72
N ALA A 128 9.16 -10.05 -9.98
CA ALA A 128 9.49 -9.81 -8.58
C ALA A 128 8.92 -10.88 -7.62
N GLY A 129 8.08 -11.80 -8.09
CA GLY A 129 7.55 -12.92 -7.31
C GLY A 129 6.53 -12.52 -6.23
N ILE A 130 6.01 -11.28 -6.26
CA ILE A 130 5.10 -10.78 -5.21
C ILE A 130 3.69 -11.39 -5.30
N SER A 131 3.41 -12.24 -6.30
CA SER A 131 2.15 -12.98 -6.44
C SER A 131 1.98 -14.14 -5.45
N ASN A 132 3.07 -14.59 -4.83
CA ASN A 132 3.08 -15.75 -3.93
C ASN A 132 3.12 -15.34 -2.45
N VAL A 133 2.79 -14.08 -2.14
CA VAL A 133 2.80 -13.56 -0.77
C VAL A 133 1.60 -14.10 0.00
N ASN A 134 1.84 -14.64 1.19
CA ASN A 134 0.80 -15.08 2.10
C ASN A 134 0.09 -13.85 2.69
N VAL A 135 -1.14 -13.59 2.25
CA VAL A 135 -1.95 -12.47 2.70
C VAL A 135 -3.10 -12.92 3.61
N MET A 136 -3.45 -12.10 4.58
CA MET A 136 -4.64 -12.31 5.40
C MET A 136 -5.93 -12.14 4.59
N ASP A 137 -7.02 -12.73 5.07
CA ASP A 137 -8.36 -12.38 4.59
C ASP A 137 -8.74 -11.06 5.28
N TYR A 138 -8.53 -9.94 4.57
CA TYR A 138 -8.66 -8.61 5.14
C TYR A 138 -10.14 -8.20 5.25
N ASP A 139 -10.60 -7.90 6.47
CA ASP A 139 -11.97 -7.46 6.71
C ASP A 139 -12.13 -5.95 6.41
N PHE A 140 -12.51 -5.64 5.17
CA PHE A 140 -12.74 -4.26 4.73
C PHE A 140 -13.94 -3.58 5.40
N GLU A 141 -14.94 -4.34 5.85
CA GLU A 141 -16.12 -3.74 6.53
C GLU A 141 -15.82 -3.41 7.98
N ASP A 142 -15.06 -4.26 8.67
CA ASP A 142 -14.48 -3.95 9.98
C ASP A 142 -13.57 -2.72 9.90
N ALA A 143 -12.60 -2.71 8.99
CA ALA A 143 -11.71 -1.57 8.79
C ALA A 143 -12.48 -0.28 8.53
N LYS A 144 -13.49 -0.31 7.65
CA LYS A 144 -14.36 0.85 7.37
C LYS A 144 -15.11 1.34 8.60
N THR A 145 -15.55 0.44 9.48
CA THR A 145 -16.32 0.76 10.68
C THR A 145 -15.43 1.29 11.79
N ASN A 146 -14.22 0.76 11.92
CA ASN A 146 -13.35 0.94 13.08
C ASN A 146 -12.07 1.75 12.82
N ILE A 147 -11.81 2.23 11.58
CA ILE A 147 -10.56 2.92 11.22
C ILE A 147 -10.21 4.08 12.16
N SER A 148 -11.20 4.88 12.59
CA SER A 148 -10.96 6.00 13.50
C SER A 148 -10.42 5.50 14.84
N HIS A 149 -11.01 4.43 15.38
CA HIS A 149 -10.57 3.81 16.63
C HIS A 149 -9.16 3.22 16.47
N TYR A 150 -8.86 2.53 15.37
CA TYR A 150 -7.52 1.98 15.12
C TYR A 150 -6.44 3.06 14.99
N VAL A 151 -6.76 4.20 14.38
CA VAL A 151 -5.84 5.35 14.30
C VAL A 151 -5.63 5.96 15.69
N GLU A 152 -6.68 6.11 16.49
CA GLU A 152 -6.60 6.60 17.86
C GLU A 152 -5.74 5.69 18.74
N ASP A 153 -5.97 4.37 18.70
CA ASP A 153 -5.21 3.36 19.44
C ASP A 153 -3.73 3.36 19.03
N PHE A 154 -3.45 3.40 17.73
CA PHE A 154 -2.09 3.47 17.23
C PHE A 154 -1.37 4.74 17.71
N ASN A 155 -2.01 5.90 17.59
CA ASN A 155 -1.46 7.17 18.05
C ASN A 155 -1.23 7.20 19.57
N ALA A 156 -2.07 6.53 20.35
CA ALA A 156 -1.91 6.39 21.79
C ALA A 156 -0.79 5.40 22.17
N ALA A 157 -0.54 4.39 21.34
CA ALA A 157 0.50 3.40 21.56
C ALA A 157 1.91 3.93 21.27
N VAL A 158 2.07 4.75 20.22
CA VAL A 158 3.38 5.30 19.82
C VAL A 158 3.73 6.59 20.56
N LYS A 159 5.01 6.92 20.70
CA LYS A 159 5.47 8.16 21.34
C LYS A 159 5.78 9.27 20.33
N ALA A 160 6.05 8.89 19.08
CA ALA A 160 6.42 9.84 18.04
C ALA A 160 5.24 10.73 17.62
N GLU A 161 5.56 11.97 17.23
CA GLU A 161 4.59 12.85 16.58
C GLU A 161 4.38 12.39 15.13
N ILE A 162 3.17 11.92 14.83
CA ILE A 162 2.82 11.44 13.49
C ILE A 162 2.34 12.62 12.64
N PRO A 163 2.93 12.86 11.45
CA PRO A 163 2.48 13.93 10.57
C PRO A 163 1.03 13.73 10.14
N THR A 164 0.24 14.80 10.16
CA THR A 164 -1.12 14.76 9.59
C THR A 164 -1.07 14.70 8.07
N ALA A 165 -1.91 13.83 7.50
CA ALA A 165 -2.11 13.69 6.05
C ALA A 165 -2.58 15.00 5.43
#